data_AF-A0A2T6NH13-F1
#
_entry.id   AF-A0A2T6NH13-F1
#
_cell.length_a   1.000
_cell.length_b   1.000
_cell.length_c   1.000
_cell.angle_alpha   90.00
_cell.angle_beta   90.00
_cell.angle_gamma   90.00
#
_symmetry.space_group_name_H-M   'P 1'
#
loop_
_entity.id
_entity.type
_entity.pdbx_description
1 polymer ?
#
loop_
_entity_poly.entity_id
_entity_poly.type
_entity_poly.pdbx_seq_one_letter_code
_entity_poly.pdbx_strand_id
1 'polypeptide(L)' 'MVLENRKGDKPIPDNLNEVLNNLQLLALLKAEGFGWKLKFVRRPLFQEVVPVITDPSGDKIGILERNGVINMHPDTKIRQ' A
#
# COMPACT_ATOMS: atom_id res chain seq x y z
N MET A 1 -4.75 -28.27 -5.69
CA MET A 1 -3.57 -27.78 -4.95
C MET A 1 -3.47 -26.29 -5.21
N VAL A 2 -4.05 -25.48 -4.33
CA VAL A 2 -3.96 -24.01 -4.46
C VAL A 2 -2.57 -23.61 -3.97
N LEU A 3 -1.76 -23.05 -4.86
CA LEU A 3 -0.40 -22.59 -4.54
C LEU A 3 -0.52 -21.41 -3.57
N GLU A 4 -0.52 -21.70 -2.27
CA GLU A 4 -0.38 -20.74 -1.19
C GLU A 4 1.00 -20.08 -1.28
N ASN A 5 1.10 -19.02 -2.09
CA ASN A 5 2.23 -18.11 -2.14
C ASN A 5 2.24 -17.20 -0.88
N ARG A 6 2.09 -17.79 0.30
CA ARG A 6 2.31 -17.13 1.59
C ARG A 6 3.69 -17.51 2.14
N LYS A 7 4.72 -17.48 1.30
CA LYS A 7 6.10 -17.68 1.76
C LYS A 7 6.75 -16.33 2.06
N GLY A 8 6.67 -15.90 3.32
CA GLY A 8 7.74 -15.13 3.97
C GLY A 8 8.06 -13.72 3.47
N ASP A 9 7.32 -13.16 2.51
CA ASP A 9 7.56 -11.79 2.08
C ASP A 9 7.12 -10.83 3.18
N LYS A 10 8.06 -10.02 3.68
CA LYS A 10 7.80 -9.07 4.75
C LYS A 10 6.63 -8.17 4.34
N PRO A 11 5.72 -7.82 5.27
CA PRO A 11 4.59 -6.94 4.99
C PRO A 11 5.04 -5.59 4.41
N ILE A 12 6.28 -5.18 4.71
CA ILE A 12 6.97 -4.07 4.06
C ILE A 12 8.18 -4.67 3.33
N PRO A 13 8.26 -4.57 1.99
CA PRO A 13 9.46 -4.96 1.26
C PRO A 13 10.66 -4.12 1.70
N ASP A 14 11.84 -4.74 1.82
CA ASP A 14 13.10 -4.00 2.03
C ASP A 14 13.35 -3.00 0.89
N ASN A 15 12.96 -3.36 -0.33
CA ASN A 15 13.11 -2.53 -1.53
C ASN A 15 11.76 -2.04 -2.07
N LEU A 16 11.31 -0.90 -1.56
CA LEU A 16 10.08 -0.23 -2.02
C LEU A 16 10.15 0.17 -3.50
N ASN A 17 11.33 0.53 -4.02
CA ASN A 17 11.53 0.92 -5.41
C ASN A 17 11.32 -0.22 -6.42
N GLU A 18 11.46 -1.48 -5.99
CA GLU A 18 11.24 -2.65 -6.86
C GLU A 18 9.77 -3.07 -6.89
N VAL A 19 9.00 -2.64 -5.88
CA VAL A 19 7.61 -3.03 -5.71
C VAL A 19 6.70 -1.91 -6.19
N LEU A 20 6.94 -0.68 -5.75
CA LEU A 20 6.14 0.50 -6.08
C LEU A 20 6.55 1.14 -7.41
N ASN A 21 5.57 1.71 -8.11
CA ASN A 21 5.84 2.58 -9.24
C ASN A 21 6.32 3.96 -8.77
N ASN A 22 7.02 4.70 -9.64
CA ASN A 22 7.54 6.05 -9.42
C ASN A 22 6.48 7.00 -8.83
N LEU A 23 5.24 6.96 -9.35
CA LEU A 23 4.15 7.80 -8.85
C LEU A 23 3.76 7.46 -7.41
N GLN A 24 3.72 6.17 -7.07
CA GLN A 24 3.43 5.74 -5.71
C GLN A 24 4.60 6.05 -4.77
N LEU A 25 5.85 5.94 -5.23
CA LEU A 25 7.02 6.32 -4.44
C LEU A 25 7.00 7.83 -4.12
N LEU A 26 6.69 8.68 -5.10
CA LEU A 26 6.55 10.12 -4.91
C LEU A 26 5.39 10.47 -3.96
N ALA A 27 4.27 9.76 -4.07
CA ALA A 27 3.14 9.93 -3.17
C ALA A 27 3.50 9.50 -1.73
N LEU A 28 4.26 8.42 -1.58
CA LEU A 28 4.73 7.93 -0.28
C LEU A 28 5.66 8.94 0.36
N LEU A 29 6.68 9.42 -0.37
CA LEU A 29 7.60 10.46 0.11
C LEU A 29 6.87 11.72 0.54
N LYS A 30 5.87 12.15 -0.24
CA LYS A 30 5.03 13.29 0.12
C LYS A 30 4.25 13.02 1.40
N ALA A 31 3.63 11.85 1.53
CA ALA A 31 2.86 11.46 2.70
C ALA A 31 3.73 11.35 3.96
N GLU A 32 4.95 10.82 3.85
CA GLU A 32 5.93 10.79 4.93
C GLU A 32 6.29 12.19 5.44
N GLY A 33 6.34 13.20 4.55
CA GLY A 33 6.48 14.61 4.93
C GLY A 33 5.33 15.15 5.79
N PHE A 34 4.12 14.58 5.65
CA PHE A 34 2.96 14.88 6.51
C PHE A 34 2.90 13.99 7.77
N GLY A 35 3.89 13.13 7.99
CA GLY A 35 3.96 12.20 9.12
C GLY A 35 3.27 10.86 8.90
N TRP A 36 2.73 10.60 7.71
CA TRP A 36 2.13 9.32 7.38
C TRP A 36 3.21 8.26 7.21
N LYS A 37 2.90 7.01 7.55
CA LYS A 37 3.88 5.92 7.49
C LYS A 37 3.33 4.76 6.69
N LEU A 38 4.20 4.09 5.96
CA LEU A 38 3.85 2.84 5.30
C LEU A 38 3.54 1.76 6.33
N LYS A 39 2.33 1.19 6.26
CA LYS A 39 1.88 0.13 7.15
C LYS A 39 2.21 -1.26 6.57
N PHE A 40 1.81 -1.51 5.34
CA PHE A 40 2.11 -2.73 4.58
C PHE A 40 1.79 -2.54 3.10
N VAL A 41 2.30 -3.41 2.24
CA VAL A 41 2.00 -3.41 0.80
C VAL A 41 1.21 -4.67 0.44
N ARG A 42 0.02 -4.49 -0.13
CA ARG A 42 -0.77 -5.61 -0.66
C ARG A 42 -0.28 -5.96 -2.05
N ARG A 43 -0.08 -7.26 -2.31
CA ARG A 43 0.36 -7.79 -3.61
C ARG A 43 -0.62 -8.87 -4.07
N PRO A 44 -1.76 -8.49 -4.67
CA PRO A 44 -2.71 -9.48 -5.16
C PRO A 44 -2.12 -10.17 -6.39
N LEU A 45 -2.30 -11.48 -6.50
CA LEU A 45 -1.95 -12.22 -7.70
C LEU A 45 -2.74 -11.63 -8.88
N PHE A 46 -2.04 -11.24 -9.95
CA PHE A 46 -2.60 -10.62 -11.16
C PHE A 46 -3.15 -9.20 -11.02
N GLN A 47 -2.92 -8.52 -9.89
CA GLN A 47 -3.24 -7.10 -9.77
C GLN A 47 -1.99 -6.31 -9.37
N GLU A 48 -2.12 -4.99 -9.45
CA GLU A 48 -1.05 -4.07 -9.09
C GLU A 48 -0.78 -4.07 -7.58
N VAL A 49 0.43 -3.67 -7.22
CA VAL A 49 0.78 -3.49 -5.83
C VAL A 49 0.04 -2.30 -5.23
N VAL A 50 -0.48 -2.50 -4.02
CA VAL A 50 -1.30 -1.51 -3.34
C VAL A 50 -0.66 -1.21 -1.98
N PRO A 51 0.19 -0.17 -1.89
CA PRO A 51 0.77 0.30 -0.65
C PRO A 51 -0.32 0.90 0.23
N VAL A 52 -0.34 0.47 1.49
CA VAL A 52 -1.24 0.99 2.52
C VAL A 52 -0.41 1.79 3.50
N ILE A 53 -0.72 3.07 3.61
CA ILE A 53 -0.15 4.00 4.57
C ILE A 53 -1.15 4.27 5.69
N THR A 54 -0.65 4.75 6.81
CA THR A 54 -1.43 5.15 7.98
C THR A 54 -1.05 6.55 8.40
N ASP A 55 -2.02 7.30 8.91
CA ASP A 55 -1.80 8.58 9.58
C ASP A 55 -0.88 8.40 10.81
N PRO A 56 -0.11 9.42 11.23
CA PRO A 56 0.71 9.38 12.45
C PRO A 56 -0.05 8.98 13.71
N SER A 57 -1.35 9.28 13.79
CA SER A 57 -2.24 8.92 14.90
C SER A 57 -2.70 7.45 14.83
N GLY A 58 -2.52 6.78 13.68
CA GLY A 58 -2.95 5.39 13.47
C GLY A 58 -4.45 5.19 13.24
N ASP A 59 -5.23 6.27 13.22
CA ASP A 59 -6.70 6.23 13.11
C ASP A 59 -7.17 6.07 11.65
N LYS A 60 -6.42 6.67 10.71
CA LYS A 60 -6.78 6.70 9.29
C LYS A 60 -5.82 5.87 8.47
N ILE A 61 -6.38 5.14 7.51
CA ILE A 61 -5.64 4.40 6.50
C ILE A 61 -5.77 5.11 5.15
N GLY A 62 -4.68 5.11 4.39
CA GLY A 62 -4.62 5.63 3.03
C GLY A 62 -4.09 4.55 2.11
N ILE A 63 -4.68 4.43 0.92
CA ILE A 63 -4.24 3.50 -0.11
C ILE A 63 -3.58 4.29 -1.23
N LEU A 64 -2.35 3.94 -1.60
CA LEU A 64 -1.69 4.54 -2.76
C LEU A 64 -2.09 3.80 -4.04
N GLU A 65 -2.90 4.45 -4.87
CA GLU A 65 -3.27 3.90 -6.18
C GLU A 65 -2.14 4.07 -7.20
N ARG A 66 -2.18 3.32 -8.31
CA ARG A 66 -1.11 3.34 -9.34
C ARG A 66 -0.81 4.76 -9.85
N ASN A 67 -1.82 5.61 -9.87
CA ASN A 67 -1.75 6.98 -10.37
C ASN A 67 -1.06 7.94 -9.37
N GLY A 68 -0.56 7.43 -8.23
CA GLY A 68 0.04 8.26 -7.17
C GLY A 68 -1.01 9.01 -6.33
N VAL A 69 -2.29 8.67 -6.49
CA VAL A 69 -3.38 9.24 -5.69
C VAL A 69 -3.49 8.47 -4.38
N ILE A 70 -3.55 9.20 -3.27
CA ILE A 70 -3.79 8.62 -1.94
C ILE A 70 -5.31 8.58 -1.72
N ASN A 71 -5.86 7.38 -1.75
CA ASN A 71 -7.26 7.13 -1.49
C ASN A 71 -7.48 6.81 -0.01
N MET A 72 -7.99 7.80 0.74
CA MET A 72 -8.29 7.68 2.18
C MET A 72 -9.68 7.11 2.46
N HIS A 73 -10.51 6.99 1.41
CA HIS A 73 -11.83 6.39 1.46
C HIS A 73 -11.88 5.27 0.42
N PRO A 74 -11.11 4.17 0.60
CA PRO A 74 -11.30 3.02 -0.26
C PRO A 74 -12.74 2.58 -0.03
N ASP A 75 -13.60 2.79 -1.05
CA ASP A 75 -15.00 2.38 -1.04
C ASP A 75 -15.03 0.93 -0.59
N THR A 76 -15.31 0.74 0.70
CA THR A 76 -15.29 -0.58 1.30
C THR A 76 -16.61 -1.14 0.87
N LYS A 77 -16.64 -1.77 -0.31
CA LYS A 77 -17.69 -2.71 -0.65
C LYS A 77 -17.61 -3.86 0.34
N ILE A 78 -18.20 -3.64 1.51
CA ILE A 78 -18.63 -4.70 2.41
C ILE A 78 -19.61 -5.50 1.56
N ARG A 79 -19.15 -6.67 1.11
CA ARG A 79 -20.00 -7.61 0.40
C ARG A 79 -20.96 -8.17 1.45
N GLN A 80 -22.22 -7.74 1.40
CA GLN A 80 -23.30 -8.35 2.16
C GLN A 80 -23.61 -9.74 1.59
#